data_AF-A0A835VNZ2-F1
#
_entry.id   AF-A0A835VNZ2-F1
#
_cell.length_a   1.000
_cell.length_b   1.000
_cell.length_c   1.000
_cell.angle_alpha   90.00
_cell.angle_beta   90.00
_cell.angle_gamma   90.00
#
_symmetry.space_group_name_H-M   'P 1'
#
loop_
_entity.id
_entity.type
_entity.pdbx_description
1 polymer ?
#
loop_
_entity_poly.entity_id
_entity_poly.type
_entity_poly.pdbx_seq_one_letter_code
_entity_poly.pdbx_strand_id
1 'polypeptide(L)'
;MEMKTTAFLFVFLLGLSFAQGFDFFYFLLQISDLTNSLNANWPSLSCPSSNSESFWTHEWQKHGTCAESVFDEHGYFSAALDLKAKADVLQMLSSSGIEPNNNSYDLRSIKGAIQAGIGHEPGIECNKDRSGNSQLYQVYLCVDSSGSSFVSCPVLPSVSCSSQVVLPSF
;
A
#
# COMPACT_ATOMS: atom_id res chain seq x y z
N MET A 1 0.14 4.19 -3.64
CA MET A 1 0.75 3.49 -2.49
C MET A 1 0.08 2.13 -2.43
N GLU A 2 0.79 1.07 -2.81
CA GLU A 2 0.24 -0.28 -2.95
C GLU A 2 0.61 -1.03 -1.66
N MET A 3 -0.34 -1.26 -0.76
CA MET A 3 -0.08 -2.06 0.45
C MET A 3 -0.13 -3.53 0.10
N LYS A 4 1.02 -4.10 -0.28
CA LYS A 4 1.16 -5.55 -0.49
C LYS A 4 1.40 -6.23 0.85
N THR A 5 0.35 -6.67 1.51
CA THR A 5 0.46 -7.63 2.61
C THR A 5 0.91 -8.96 2.01
N THR A 6 2.17 -9.35 2.23
CA THR A 6 2.69 -10.64 1.78
C THR A 6 2.25 -11.71 2.76
N ALA A 7 1.22 -12.49 2.43
CA ALA A 7 0.82 -13.68 3.17
C ALA A 7 1.31 -14.95 2.43
N PHE A 8 1.86 -15.89 3.20
CA PHE A 8 2.49 -17.12 2.74
C PHE A 8 1.50 -18.11 2.11
N LEU A 9 2.03 -18.88 1.14
CA LEU A 9 1.43 -19.98 0.39
C LEU A 9 0.74 -21.02 1.30
N PHE A 10 -0.52 -21.38 1.00
CA PHE A 10 -1.01 -22.75 1.13
C PHE A 10 -2.00 -23.07 0.00
N VAL A 11 -1.58 -24.00 -0.87
CA VAL A 11 -2.42 -24.70 -1.83
C VAL A 11 -2.94 -25.95 -1.15
N PHE A 12 -4.25 -26.24 -1.19
CA PHE A 12 -4.74 -27.58 -1.57
C PHE A 12 -6.23 -27.57 -1.97
N LEU A 13 -6.49 -28.34 -3.02
CA LEU A 13 -7.73 -28.56 -3.79
C LEU A 13 -8.81 -29.34 -3.04
N LEU A 14 -10.09 -29.12 -3.39
CA LEU A 14 -11.21 -30.06 -3.65
C LEU A 14 -12.39 -29.17 -4.14
N GLY A 15 -12.94 -29.28 -5.36
CA GLY A 15 -13.79 -30.36 -5.84
C GLY A 15 -15.27 -29.90 -5.99
N LEU A 16 -15.60 -29.28 -7.15
CA LEU A 16 -16.93 -29.02 -7.74
C LEU A 16 -18.09 -28.53 -6.84
N SER A 17 -18.32 -27.21 -6.82
CA SER A 17 -19.65 -26.60 -6.79
C SER A 17 -19.55 -25.18 -7.36
N PHE A 18 -20.52 -24.77 -8.17
CA PHE A 18 -20.71 -23.50 -8.88
C PHE A 18 -19.66 -22.40 -8.66
N ALA A 19 -19.07 -21.89 -9.75
CA ALA A 19 -18.26 -20.67 -9.72
C ALA A 19 -19.05 -19.56 -9.01
N GLN A 20 -18.70 -19.28 -7.75
CA GLN A 20 -19.07 -18.03 -7.10
C GLN A 20 -18.24 -16.95 -7.77
N GLY A 21 -18.73 -16.50 -8.93
CA GLY A 21 -18.24 -15.27 -9.52
C GLY A 21 -18.39 -14.18 -8.48
N PHE A 22 -17.32 -13.46 -8.20
CA PHE A 22 -17.34 -12.30 -7.33
C PHE A 22 -18.45 -11.34 -7.79
N ASP A 23 -19.44 -11.12 -6.93
CA ASP A 23 -20.51 -10.17 -7.20
C ASP A 23 -20.01 -8.76 -6.90
N PHE A 24 -19.62 -8.07 -7.97
CA PHE A 24 -19.14 -6.70 -7.92
C PHE A 24 -20.15 -5.75 -7.27
N PHE A 25 -21.45 -5.94 -7.49
CA PHE A 25 -22.46 -5.05 -6.92
C PHE A 25 -22.59 -5.28 -5.41
N TYR A 26 -22.60 -6.55 -4.97
CA TYR A 26 -22.60 -6.88 -3.54
C TYR A 26 -21.37 -6.33 -2.82
N PHE A 27 -20.18 -6.46 -3.42
CA PHE A 27 -18.94 -5.91 -2.89
C PHE A 27 -19.03 -4.40 -2.66
N LEU A 28 -19.47 -3.64 -3.68
CA LEU A 28 -19.57 -2.18 -3.55
C LEU A 28 -20.57 -1.73 -2.49
N LEU A 29 -21.63 -2.51 -2.28
CA LEU A 29 -22.56 -2.23 -1.17
C LEU A 29 -21.87 -2.37 0.19
N GLN A 30 -21.02 -3.39 0.37
CA GLN A 30 -20.33 -3.61 1.65
C GLN A 30 -19.38 -2.47 2.03
N ILE A 31 -18.78 -1.78 1.05
CA ILE A 31 -17.80 -0.71 1.30
C ILE A 31 -18.35 0.70 1.03
N SER A 32 -19.67 0.81 0.82
CA SER A 32 -20.29 2.03 0.29
C SER A 32 -20.02 3.27 1.15
N ASP A 33 -20.03 3.13 2.48
CA ASP A 33 -19.72 4.18 3.45
C ASP A 33 -18.25 4.63 3.41
N LEU A 34 -17.33 3.75 2.99
CA LEU A 34 -15.90 4.04 2.88
C LEU A 34 -15.51 4.71 1.55
N THR A 35 -16.40 4.70 0.55
CA THR A 35 -16.10 5.12 -0.83
C THR A 35 -15.47 6.51 -0.94
N ASN A 36 -15.95 7.49 -0.17
CA ASN A 36 -15.39 8.85 -0.19
C ASN A 36 -13.95 8.87 0.34
N SER A 37 -13.70 8.17 1.44
CA SER A 37 -12.37 8.04 2.05
C SER A 37 -11.41 7.27 1.14
N LEU A 38 -11.89 6.19 0.50
CA LEU A 38 -11.12 5.42 -0.47
C LEU A 38 -10.80 6.23 -1.73
N ASN A 39 -11.71 7.03 -2.24
CA ASN A 39 -11.42 7.91 -3.38
C ASN A 39 -10.34 8.96 -3.05
N ALA A 40 -10.34 9.50 -1.83
CA ALA A 40 -9.35 10.48 -1.41
C ALA A 40 -7.96 9.86 -1.14
N ASN A 41 -7.92 8.64 -0.58
CA ASN A 41 -6.69 8.07 -0.03
C ASN A 41 -6.13 6.89 -0.84
N TRP A 42 -6.95 6.25 -1.66
CA TRP A 42 -6.59 5.08 -2.46
C TRP A 42 -7.13 5.15 -3.91
N PRO A 43 -6.89 6.25 -4.65
CA PRO A 43 -7.36 6.37 -6.03
C PRO A 43 -6.57 5.49 -7.00
N SER A 44 -7.22 5.07 -8.09
CA SER A 44 -6.53 4.56 -9.27
C SER A 44 -5.92 5.71 -10.08
N LEU A 45 -4.65 5.56 -10.46
CA LEU A 45 -3.95 6.49 -11.35
C LEU A 45 -3.83 5.93 -12.79
N SER A 46 -4.57 4.87 -13.10
CA SER A 46 -4.56 4.22 -14.41
C SER A 46 -5.33 5.02 -15.48
N CYS A 47 -5.01 4.78 -16.75
CA CYS A 47 -5.70 5.35 -17.90
C CYS A 47 -6.59 4.30 -18.59
N PRO A 48 -7.79 4.66 -19.09
CA PRO A 48 -8.44 5.97 -18.95
C PRO A 48 -8.85 6.24 -17.49
N SER A 49 -9.00 7.52 -17.13
CA SER A 49 -9.49 7.88 -15.80
C SER A 49 -10.86 7.22 -15.56
N SER A 50 -10.96 6.44 -14.48
CA SER A 50 -12.16 5.72 -14.08
C SER A 50 -12.46 5.95 -12.61
N ASN A 51 -13.61 5.48 -12.13
CA ASN A 51 -13.77 5.25 -10.70
C ASN A 51 -12.73 4.20 -10.24
N SER A 52 -12.34 4.29 -8.97
CA SER A 52 -11.29 3.43 -8.40
C SER A 52 -11.82 2.06 -7.96
N GLU A 53 -13.10 1.79 -8.16
CA GLU A 53 -13.82 0.57 -7.75
C GLU A 53 -13.23 -0.70 -8.35
N SER A 54 -12.84 -0.67 -9.63
CA SER A 54 -12.21 -1.82 -10.29
C SER A 54 -10.83 -2.11 -9.70
N PHE A 55 -10.09 -1.06 -9.31
CA PHE A 55 -8.82 -1.20 -8.63
C PHE A 55 -9.00 -1.78 -7.23
N TRP A 56 -9.95 -1.28 -6.44
CA TRP A 56 -10.25 -1.85 -5.11
C TRP A 56 -10.72 -3.30 -5.21
N THR A 57 -11.55 -3.62 -6.20
CA THR A 57 -11.97 -5.00 -6.48
C THR A 57 -10.77 -5.90 -6.76
N HIS A 58 -9.82 -5.44 -7.58
CA HIS A 58 -8.59 -6.19 -7.86
C HIS A 58 -7.78 -6.44 -6.58
N GLU A 59 -7.57 -5.40 -5.77
CA GLU A 59 -6.82 -5.51 -4.52
C GLU A 59 -7.51 -6.46 -3.52
N TRP A 60 -8.83 -6.40 -3.40
CA TRP A 60 -9.58 -7.35 -2.58
C TRP A 60 -9.41 -8.78 -3.07
N GLN A 61 -9.74 -9.06 -4.34
CA GLN A 61 -9.68 -10.42 -4.89
C GLN A 61 -8.30 -11.05 -4.80
N LYS A 62 -7.25 -10.24 -5.01
CA LYS A 62 -5.87 -10.72 -5.06
C LYS A 62 -5.20 -10.76 -3.69
N HIS A 63 -5.53 -9.86 -2.79
CA HIS A 63 -4.84 -9.69 -1.51
C HIS A 63 -5.77 -9.81 -0.31
N GLY A 64 -6.92 -9.14 -0.33
CA GLY A 64 -7.90 -9.17 0.77
C GLY A 64 -8.45 -10.57 1.07
N THR A 65 -8.77 -11.35 0.03
CA THR A 65 -9.31 -12.73 0.17
C THR A 65 -8.38 -13.66 0.96
N CYS A 66 -7.06 -13.41 0.94
CA CYS A 66 -6.08 -14.18 1.70
C CYS A 66 -6.10 -13.88 3.21
N ALA A 67 -6.80 -12.83 3.63
CA ALA A 67 -6.97 -12.41 5.01
C ALA A 67 -8.44 -12.50 5.48
N GLU A 68 -9.31 -13.20 4.75
CA GLU A 68 -10.74 -13.37 5.08
C GLU A 68 -11.00 -13.99 6.46
N SER A 69 -10.03 -14.73 7.01
CA SER A 69 -10.12 -15.27 8.36
C SER A 69 -10.01 -14.21 9.47
N VAL A 70 -9.59 -12.99 9.11
CA VAL A 70 -9.38 -11.85 10.02
C VAL A 70 -10.28 -10.68 9.65
N PHE A 71 -10.45 -10.40 8.36
CA PHE A 71 -11.19 -9.25 7.85
C PHE A 71 -12.23 -9.67 6.82
N ASP A 72 -13.46 -9.17 6.97
CA ASP A 72 -14.40 -9.11 5.85
C ASP A 72 -13.99 -7.98 4.88
N GLU A 73 -14.74 -7.81 3.78
CA GLU A 73 -14.47 -6.78 2.77
C GLU A 73 -14.34 -5.38 3.40
N HIS A 74 -15.32 -4.99 4.22
CA HIS A 74 -15.36 -3.68 4.86
C HIS A 74 -14.18 -3.50 5.82
N GLY A 75 -13.94 -4.48 6.69
CA GLY A 75 -12.86 -4.47 7.66
C GLY A 75 -11.48 -4.32 7.02
N TYR A 76 -11.25 -4.96 5.87
CA TYR A 76 -9.99 -4.85 5.12
C TYR A 76 -9.75 -3.40 4.66
N PHE A 77 -10.74 -2.76 4.04
CA PHE A 77 -10.61 -1.39 3.56
C PHE A 77 -10.59 -0.36 4.69
N SER A 78 -11.35 -0.59 5.77
CA SER A 78 -11.33 0.27 6.96
C SER A 78 -9.95 0.22 7.64
N ALA A 79 -9.40 -0.98 7.86
CA ALA A 79 -8.08 -1.14 8.45
C ALA A 79 -6.99 -0.48 7.60
N ALA A 80 -7.08 -0.61 6.27
CA ALA A 80 -6.18 0.06 5.34
C ALA A 80 -6.21 1.59 5.46
N LEU A 81 -7.40 2.19 5.55
CA LEU A 81 -7.58 3.63 5.75
C LEU A 81 -7.01 4.08 7.10
N ASP A 82 -7.26 3.34 8.17
CA ASP A 82 -6.75 3.63 9.51
C ASP A 82 -5.22 3.58 9.56
N LEU A 83 -4.61 2.56 8.94
CA LEU A 83 -3.17 2.43 8.83
C LEU A 83 -2.57 3.58 8.01
N LYS A 84 -3.21 3.97 6.90
CA LYS A 84 -2.79 5.11 6.08
C LYS A 84 -2.85 6.43 6.84
N ALA A 85 -3.83 6.61 7.72
CA ALA A 85 -3.94 7.79 8.58
C ALA A 85 -2.86 7.80 9.68
N LYS A 86 -2.51 6.64 10.24
CA LYS A 86 -1.41 6.50 11.22
C LYS A 86 -0.03 6.70 10.60
N ALA A 87 0.15 6.35 9.33
CA ALA A 87 1.41 6.48 8.59
C ALA A 87 1.41 7.67 7.62
N ASP A 88 1.46 8.89 8.17
CA ASP A 88 1.68 10.09 7.36
C ASP A 88 3.16 10.20 6.94
N VAL A 89 3.51 9.42 5.91
CA VAL A 89 4.86 9.37 5.33
C VAL A 89 5.31 10.74 4.84
N LEU A 90 4.42 11.53 4.24
CA LEU A 90 4.79 12.85 3.73
C LEU A 90 5.18 13.76 4.89
N GLN A 91 4.37 13.82 5.94
CA GLN A 91 4.69 14.61 7.14
C GLN A 91 6.00 14.18 7.80
N MET A 92 6.29 12.87 7.86
CA MET A 92 7.55 12.34 8.43
C MET A 92 8.77 12.79 7.61
N LEU A 93 8.66 12.75 6.27
CA LEU A 93 9.72 13.21 5.37
C LEU A 93 9.93 14.72 5.49
N SER A 94 8.85 15.51 5.39
CA SER A 94 8.90 16.98 5.47
C SER A 94 9.45 17.47 6.81
N SER A 95 9.09 16.82 7.92
CA SER A 95 9.62 17.14 9.26
C SER A 95 11.14 16.92 9.37
N SER A 96 11.72 16.13 8.46
CA SER A 96 13.15 15.89 8.33
C SER A 96 13.82 16.71 7.22
N GLY A 97 13.10 17.67 6.63
CA GLY A 97 13.57 18.51 5.53
C GLY A 97 13.62 17.81 4.16
N ILE A 98 12.92 16.68 4.01
CA ILE A 98 12.81 15.93 2.75
C ILE A 98 11.45 16.27 2.12
N GLU A 99 11.47 17.07 1.06
CA GLU A 99 10.26 17.60 0.43
C GLU A 99 10.10 17.11 -1.03
N PRO A 100 8.85 16.95 -1.51
CA PRO A 100 8.55 16.58 -2.90
C PRO A 100 8.79 17.76 -3.85
N ASN A 101 10.05 18.00 -4.19
CA ASN A 101 10.51 19.16 -4.94
C ASN A 101 11.45 18.80 -6.11
N ASN A 102 11.46 17.53 -6.54
CA ASN A 102 12.36 16.97 -7.55
C ASN A 102 13.84 16.91 -7.16
N ASN A 103 14.20 17.23 -5.90
CA ASN A 103 15.55 17.02 -5.40
C ASN A 103 15.84 15.53 -5.12
N SER A 104 17.13 15.23 -5.03
CA SER A 104 17.66 13.91 -4.68
C SER A 104 18.08 13.87 -3.21
N TYR A 105 17.77 12.76 -2.53
CA TYR A 105 18.08 12.55 -1.12
C TYR A 105 18.79 11.20 -0.90
N ASP A 106 19.60 11.09 0.16
CA ASP A 106 20.21 9.81 0.55
C ASP A 106 19.12 8.84 1.00
N LEU A 107 19.13 7.62 0.46
CA LEU A 107 18.13 6.59 0.77
C LEU A 107 18.06 6.29 2.27
N ARG A 108 19.19 6.36 2.99
CA ARG A 108 19.22 6.16 4.45
C ARG A 108 18.53 7.30 5.19
N SER A 109 18.61 8.54 4.68
CA SER A 109 17.87 9.68 5.25
C SER A 109 16.36 9.49 5.09
N ILE A 110 15.90 9.04 3.91
CA ILE A 110 14.48 8.71 3.68
C ILE A 110 14.02 7.62 4.64
N LYS A 111 14.75 6.50 4.71
CA LYS A 111 14.45 5.39 5.64
C LYS A 111 14.44 5.85 7.09
N GLY A 112 15.44 6.63 7.50
CA GLY A 112 15.59 7.14 8.86
C GLY A 112 14.46 8.07 9.27
N ALA A 113 14.01 8.96 8.39
CA ALA A 113 12.88 9.86 8.66
C ALA A 113 11.58 9.08 8.92
N ILE A 114 11.27 8.10 8.08
CA ILE A 114 10.08 7.27 8.23
C ILE A 114 10.20 6.37 9.48
N GLN A 115 11.37 5.76 9.70
CA GLN A 115 11.62 4.93 10.88
C GLN A 115 11.50 5.71 12.18
N ALA A 116 11.93 6.98 12.21
CA ALA A 116 11.76 7.84 13.39
C ALA A 116 10.28 8.13 13.70
N GLY A 117 9.42 8.21 12.68
CA GLY A 117 7.98 8.42 12.85
C GLY A 117 7.19 7.16 13.19
N ILE A 118 7.53 6.02 12.58
CA ILE A 118 6.79 4.75 12.73
C ILE A 118 7.39 3.83 13.81
N GLY A 119 8.67 3.99 14.13
CA GLY A 119 9.40 3.10 15.05
C GLY A 119 9.96 1.82 14.39
N HIS A 120 9.66 1.58 13.11
CA HIS A 120 10.08 0.39 12.37
C HIS A 120 10.75 0.77 11.04
N GLU A 121 11.76 0.01 10.61
CA GLU A 121 12.44 0.27 9.34
C GLU A 121 11.49 0.01 8.15
N PRO A 122 11.31 0.98 7.24
CA PRO A 122 10.49 0.78 6.05
C PRO A 122 11.23 0.05 4.93
N GLY A 123 10.47 -0.66 4.12
CA GLY A 123 10.91 -1.05 2.77
C GLY A 123 10.72 0.11 1.81
N ILE A 124 11.69 0.31 0.92
CA ILE A 124 11.62 1.37 -0.09
C ILE A 124 11.76 0.72 -1.47
N GLU A 125 10.81 1.00 -2.34
CA GLU A 125 10.88 0.65 -3.75
C GLU A 125 11.02 1.91 -4.59
N CYS A 126 11.91 1.81 -5.57
CA CYS A 126 12.19 2.86 -6.53
C CYS A 126 11.85 2.38 -7.94
N ASN A 127 11.39 3.29 -8.77
CA ASN A 127 11.34 3.10 -10.22
C ASN A 127 12.24 4.14 -10.91
N LYS A 128 12.12 4.24 -12.23
CA LYS A 128 12.89 5.17 -13.05
C LYS A 128 11.96 6.21 -13.67
N ASP A 129 12.32 7.48 -13.52
CA ASP A 129 11.62 8.56 -14.21
C ASP A 129 11.93 8.55 -15.72
N ARG A 130 11.31 9.46 -16.48
CA ARG A 130 11.54 9.59 -17.94
C ARG A 130 13.00 9.94 -18.30
N SER A 131 13.74 10.49 -17.35
CA SER A 131 15.16 10.86 -17.50
C SER A 131 16.11 9.75 -17.02
N GLY A 132 15.58 8.62 -16.53
CA GLY A 132 16.37 7.50 -16.01
C GLY A 132 16.88 7.67 -14.57
N ASN A 133 16.43 8.70 -13.85
CA ASN A 133 16.78 8.89 -12.45
C ASN A 133 16.04 7.87 -11.58
N SER A 134 16.70 7.35 -10.55
CA SER A 134 16.03 6.56 -9.51
C SER A 134 15.13 7.47 -8.70
N GLN A 135 13.83 7.22 -8.67
CA GLN A 135 12.87 8.02 -7.90
C GLN A 135 12.10 7.15 -6.90
N LEU A 136 11.67 7.75 -5.78
CA LEU A 136 10.84 7.08 -4.79
C LEU A 136 9.50 6.69 -5.42
N TYR A 137 9.11 5.42 -5.32
CA TYR A 137 7.89 4.91 -5.92
C TYR A 137 6.91 4.37 -4.88
N GLN A 138 7.35 3.44 -4.03
CA GLN A 138 6.52 2.85 -2.98
C GLN A 138 7.28 2.76 -1.65
N VAL A 139 6.53 2.91 -0.56
CA VAL A 139 6.99 2.69 0.82
C VAL A 139 6.21 1.52 1.37
N TYR A 140 6.93 0.55 1.92
CA TYR A 140 6.38 -0.66 2.52
C TYR A 140 6.55 -0.59 4.03
N LEU A 141 5.43 -0.78 4.75
CA LEU A 141 5.39 -0.89 6.20
C LEU A 141 4.72 -2.22 6.54
N CYS A 142 5.25 -2.93 7.53
CA CYS A 142 4.64 -4.18 7.98
C CYS A 142 3.68 -3.92 9.13
N VAL A 143 2.62 -4.72 9.17
CA VAL A 143 1.59 -4.68 10.18
C VAL A 143 1.47 -6.04 10.85
N ASP A 144 1.02 -6.05 12.10
CA ASP A 144 0.67 -7.30 12.76
C ASP A 144 -0.49 -8.02 12.03
N SER A 145 -0.70 -9.30 12.34
CA SER A 145 -1.74 -10.11 11.70
C SER A 145 -3.17 -9.63 11.99
N SER A 146 -3.37 -8.76 12.97
CA SER A 146 -4.65 -8.11 13.26
C SER A 146 -4.82 -6.77 12.53
N GLY A 147 -3.85 -6.37 11.70
CA GLY A 147 -3.85 -5.13 10.91
C GLY A 147 -3.95 -3.85 11.73
N SER A 148 -3.62 -3.90 13.02
CA SER A 148 -3.91 -2.79 13.95
C SER A 148 -2.68 -1.92 14.24
N SER A 149 -1.50 -2.54 14.29
CA SER A 149 -0.23 -1.87 14.65
C SER A 149 0.87 -2.16 13.64
N PHE A 150 1.78 -1.21 13.48
CA PHE A 150 3.01 -1.42 12.73
C PHE A 150 3.97 -2.32 13.53
N VAL A 151 4.73 -3.14 12.81
CA VAL A 151 5.74 -4.03 13.36
C VAL A 151 6.98 -4.04 12.47
N SER A 152 8.09 -4.55 13.00
CA SER A 152 9.31 -4.75 12.21
C SER A 152 9.06 -5.79 11.12
N CYS A 153 9.42 -5.47 9.88
CA CYS A 153 9.28 -6.39 8.76
C CYS A 153 10.24 -7.58 8.89
N PRO A 154 9.74 -8.83 8.85
CA PRO A 154 10.63 -10.00 8.84
C PRO A 154 11.47 -10.08 7.57
N VAL A 155 10.91 -9.63 6.44
CA VAL A 155 11.57 -9.56 5.14
C VAL A 155 11.14 -8.25 4.47
N LEU A 156 12.12 -7.47 4.01
CA LEU A 156 11.87 -6.29 3.19
C LEU A 156 11.98 -6.64 1.70
N PRO A 157 11.18 -6.01 0.82
CA PRO A 157 11.30 -6.21 -0.62
C PRO A 157 12.73 -5.96 -1.12
N SER A 158 13.29 -6.90 -1.89
CA SER A 158 14.64 -6.78 -2.43
C SER A 158 14.68 -5.93 -3.70
N VAL A 159 14.29 -4.66 -3.62
CA VAL A 159 14.26 -3.75 -4.77
C VAL A 159 15.48 -2.81 -4.74
N SER A 160 16.15 -2.67 -5.89
CA SER A 160 17.38 -1.88 -5.99
C SER A 160 17.08 -0.39 -6.17
N CYS A 161 16.87 0.30 -5.06
CA CYS A 161 17.01 1.75 -5.02
C CYS A 161 18.48 2.14 -5.17
N SER A 162 18.74 3.25 -5.86
CA SER A 162 20.07 3.90 -5.82
C SER A 162 20.32 4.51 -4.43
N SER A 163 21.58 4.77 -4.08
CA SER A 163 21.90 5.46 -2.81
C SER A 163 21.32 6.88 -2.73
N GLN A 164 21.09 7.49 -3.90
CA GLN A 164 20.48 8.78 -4.10
C GLN A 164 19.15 8.59 -4.84
N VAL A 165 18.07 9.07 -4.26
CA VAL A 165 16.70 8.87 -4.75
C VAL A 165 16.00 10.22 -4.90
N VAL A 166 15.43 10.45 -6.08
CA VAL A 166 14.63 11.64 -6.37
C VAL A 166 13.26 11.52 -5.68
N LEU A 167 12.83 12.57 -5.00
CA LEU A 167 11.45 12.72 -4.55
C LEU A 167 10.70 13.68 -5.49
N PRO A 168 9.89 13.16 -6.43
CA PRO A 168 9.22 13.99 -7.43
C PRO A 168 8.19 14.92 -6.77
N SER A 169 8.00 16.10 -7.36
CA SER A 169 6.84 16.95 -7.04
C SER A 169 5.56 16.35 -7.63
N PHE A 170 4.44 16.50 -6.92
CA PHE A 170 3.10 16.08 -7.37
C PHE A 170 2.15 17.28 -7.48
#